data_AF-A0ABC9VGR1-F1
#
_entry.id   AF-A0ABC9VGR1-F1
#
_cell.length_a   1.000
_cell.length_b   1.000
_cell.length_c   1.000
_cell.angle_alpha   90.00
_cell.angle_beta   90.00
_cell.angle_gamma   90.00
#
_symmetry.space_group_name_H-M   'P 1'
#
loop_
_entity.id
_entity.type
_entity.pdbx_description
1 polymer ?
#
loop_
_entity_poly.entity_id
_entity_poly.type
_entity_poly.pdbx_seq_one_letter_code
_entity_poly.pdbx_strand_id
1 'polypeptide(L)' 'MNADYWKGFRDGQEHERKKAAELLAFYLESLKEVPGIGEKTYRKIVEHINTIDVRKGKR' A
#
# COMPACT_ATOMS: atom_id res chain seq x y z
N MET A 1 -33.14 -2.46 2.48
CA MET A 1 -31.89 -1.69 2.35
C MET A 1 -31.45 -1.74 0.89
N ASN A 2 -31.34 -0.59 0.21
CA ASN A 2 -31.18 -0.50 -1.25
C ASN A 2 -29.77 -0.89 -1.73
N ALA A 3 -29.69 -1.64 -2.84
CA ALA A 3 -28.45 -2.14 -3.43
C ALA A 3 -27.49 -1.01 -3.85
N ASP A 4 -28.02 0.16 -4.24
CA ASP A 4 -27.23 1.32 -4.66
C ASP A 4 -26.42 1.96 -3.52
N TYR A 5 -26.90 1.85 -2.27
CA TYR A 5 -26.18 2.32 -1.09
C TYR A 5 -24.86 1.54 -0.89
N TRP A 6 -24.87 0.24 -1.15
CA TRP A 6 -23.70 -0.62 -1.06
C TRP A 6 -22.74 -0.47 -2.24
N LYS A 7 -23.19 0.13 -3.35
CA LYS A 7 -22.34 0.43 -4.50
C LYS A 7 -21.48 1.66 -4.22
N GLY A 8 -22.10 2.78 -3.80
CA GLY A 8 -21.36 4.00 -3.42
C GLY A 8 -20.38 3.80 -2.26
N PHE A 9 -20.72 2.94 -1.28
CA PHE A 9 -19.80 2.58 -0.20
C PHE A 9 -18.59 1.78 -0.70
N ARG A 10 -18.80 0.83 -1.61
CA ARG A 10 -17.70 0.05 -2.22
C ARG A 10 -16.80 0.93 -3.08
N ASP A 11 -17.39 1.82 -3.87
CA ASP A 11 -16.67 2.74 -4.73
C ASP A 11 -15.80 3.71 -3.90
N GLY A 12 -16.33 4.22 -2.78
CA GLY A 12 -15.56 5.05 -1.83
C GLY A 12 -14.42 4.28 -1.15
N GLN A 13 -14.66 3.03 -0.74
CA GLN A 13 -13.62 2.17 -0.16
C GLN A 13 -12.52 1.80 -1.18
N GLU A 14 -12.89 1.59 -2.44
CA GLU A 14 -11.94 1.29 -3.51
C GLU A 14 -11.07 2.51 -3.85
N HIS A 15 -11.67 3.72 -3.89
CA HIS A 15 -10.95 4.97 -4.12
C HIS A 15 -9.88 5.23 -3.05
N GLU A 16 -10.24 5.10 -1.77
CA GLU A 16 -9.31 5.26 -0.65
C GLU A 16 -8.18 4.21 -0.68
N ARG A 17 -8.49 2.96 -1.06
CA ARG A 17 -7.48 1.91 -1.21
C ARG A 17 -6.50 2.18 -2.33
N LYS A 18 -6.97 2.67 -3.49
CA LYS A 18 -6.10 3.04 -4.62
C LYS A 18 -5.15 4.16 -4.20
N LYS A 19 -5.67 5.20 -3.56
CA LYS A 19 -4.86 6.31 -3.03
C LYS A 19 -3.81 5.86 -2.03
N ALA A 20 -4.15 4.94 -1.13
CA ALA A 20 -3.20 4.38 -0.17
C ALA A 20 -2.10 3.55 -0.86
N ALA A 21 -2.44 2.77 -1.89
CA ALA A 21 -1.48 2.00 -2.67
C ALA A 21 -0.53 2.90 -3.47
N GLU A 22 -1.06 3.97 -4.08
CA GLU A 22 -0.26 4.97 -4.80
C GLU A 22 0.72 5.70 -3.87
N LEU A 23 0.26 6.12 -2.69
CA LEU A 23 1.11 6.74 -1.68
C LEU A 23 2.21 5.79 -1.20
N LEU A 24 1.89 4.52 -0.95
CA LEU A 24 2.89 3.53 -0.55
C LEU A 24 3.94 3.32 -1.65
N ALA A 25 3.51 3.21 -2.91
CA ALA A 25 4.42 3.08 -4.04
C ALA A 25 5.35 4.29 -4.17
N PHE A 26 4.82 5.50 -4.03
CA PHE A 26 5.59 6.74 -4.04
C PHE A 26 6.67 6.75 -2.94
N TYR A 27 6.31 6.43 -1.70
CA TYR A 27 7.27 6.40 -0.60
C TYR A 27 8.33 5.30 -0.78
N LEU A 28 7.95 4.12 -1.29
CA LEU A 28 8.92 3.06 -1.57
C LEU A 28 9.93 3.49 -2.63
N GLU A 29 9.49 4.12 -3.72
CA GLU A 29 10.38 4.62 -4.76
C GLU A 29 11.35 5.69 -4.23
N SER A 30 10.88 6.59 -3.35
CA SER A 30 11.74 7.61 -2.73
C SER A 30 12.93 7.03 -1.94
N LEU A 31 12.86 5.76 -1.50
CA LEU A 31 13.98 5.11 -0.80
C LEU A 31 15.23 4.97 -1.68
N LYS A 32 15.11 4.99 -3.01
CA LYS A 32 16.27 4.97 -3.92
C LYS A 32 17.14 6.23 -3.83
N GLU A 33 16.58 7.33 -3.31
CA GLU A 33 17.30 8.60 -3.13
C GLU A 33 18.10 8.64 -1.82
N VAL A 34 17.88 7.70 -0.90
CA VAL A 34 18.53 7.68 0.40
C VAL A 34 19.98 7.17 0.28
N PRO A 35 20.99 7.96 0.69
CA PRO A 35 22.37 7.50 0.71
C PRO A 35 22.54 6.21 1.52
N GLY A 36 23.16 5.20 0.92
CA GLY A 36 23.33 3.87 1.53
C GLY A 36 22.24 2.85 1.16
N ILE A 37 21.14 3.25 0.52
CA ILE A 37 20.17 2.32 -0.06
C ILE A 37 20.49 2.11 -1.55
N GLY A 38 21.28 1.06 -1.81
CA GLY A 38 21.50 0.56 -3.17
C GLY A 38 20.39 -0.37 -3.63
N GLU A 39 20.40 -0.73 -4.92
CA GLU A 39 19.39 -1.59 -5.57
C GLU A 39 19.09 -2.89 -4.80
N LYS A 40 20.14 -3.57 -4.32
CA LYS A 40 19.98 -4.82 -3.55
C LYS A 40 19.23 -4.60 -2.24
N THR A 41 19.49 -3.48 -1.55
CA THR A 41 18.83 -3.14 -0.28
C THR A 41 17.39 -2.73 -0.54
N TYR A 42 17.15 -1.87 -1.53
CA TYR A 42 15.81 -1.47 -1.96
C TYR A 42 14.93 -2.70 -2.28
N ARG A 43 15.44 -3.64 -3.09
CA ARG A 43 14.70 -4.87 -3.43
C ARG A 43 14.28 -5.67 -2.21
N LYS A 44 15.18 -5.88 -1.25
CA LYS A 44 14.88 -6.62 -0.02
C LYS A 44 13.77 -5.95 0.81
N ILE A 45 13.77 -4.61 0.86
CA ILE A 45 12.73 -3.85 1.56
C ILE A 45 11.36 -4.06 0.89
N VAL A 46 11.29 -3.93 -0.44
CA VAL A 46 10.05 -4.15 -1.20
C VAL A 46 9.55 -5.59 -1.05
N GLU A 47 10.45 -6.57 -1.20
CA GLU A 47 10.15 -7.99 -0.99
C GLU A 47 9.57 -8.24 0.41
N HIS A 48 10.20 -7.70 1.46
CA HIS A 48 9.70 -7.83 2.83
C HIS A 48 8.30 -7.20 3.01
N ILE A 49 8.09 -5.98 2.54
CA ILE A 49 6.81 -5.27 2.70
C ILE A 49 5.67 -6.02 2.00
N ASN A 50 5.92 -6.61 0.84
CA ASN A 50 4.94 -7.44 0.13
C ASN A 50 4.55 -8.72 0.90
N THR A 51 5.33 -9.15 1.90
CA THR A 51 4.97 -10.27 2.78
C THR A 51 4.15 -9.86 4.00
N ILE A 52 4.02 -8.56 4.28
CA ILE A 52 3.30 -8.09 5.47
C ILE A 52 1.79 -8.12 5.22
N ASP A 53 1.09 -8.92 6.02
CA ASP A 53 -0.37 -8.88 6.13
C ASP A 53 -0.78 -7.94 7.27
N VAL A 54 -1.14 -6.71 6.92
CA VAL A 54 -1.62 -5.67 7.86
C VAL A 54 -2.88 -6.08 8.64
N ARG A 55 -3.58 -7.15 8.26
CA ARG A 55 -4.75 -7.65 9.01
C ARG A 55 -4.35 -8.54 10.19
N LYS A 56 -3.13 -9.10 10.20
CA LYS A 56 -2.65 -9.97 11.28
C LYS A 56 -2.16 -9.23 12.53
N GLY A 57 -1.91 -7.93 12.44
CA GLY A 57 -1.47 -7.10 13.57
C GLY A 57 -2.58 -6.60 14.50
N LYS A 58 -3.85 -6.85 14.17
CA LYS A 58 -5.00 -6.58 15.06
C LYS A 58 -5.32 -7.83 15.87
N ARG A 59 -4.55 -8.09 16.93
CA ARG A 59 -4.93 -8.99 18.02
C ARG A 59 -4.99 -8.20 19.31
#